data_AF-A0A2S1TZI4-F1
#
_entry.id   AF-A0A2S1TZI4-F1
#
_cell.length_a   1.000
_cell.length_b   1.000
_cell.length_c   1.000
_cell.angle_alpha   90.00
_cell.angle_beta   90.00
_cell.angle_gamma   90.00
#
_symmetry.space_group_name_H-M   'P 1'
#
loop_
_entity.id
_entity.type
_entity.pdbx_description
1 polymer ?
#
loop_
_entity_poly.entity_id
_entity_poly.type
_entity_poly.pdbx_seq_one_letter_code
_entity_poly.pdbx_strand_id
1 'polypeptide(L)'
;KNNKIHIIIIIMLSRKNFQFIFTLFFLFFLTKNFVLSRKVNTKQKRSLIASYVDSPKDRKPIGFGRNTVGGDVENSTVYNVYNLKEFFEALDNQGRPDEPKIIYVNGKIQGNIKKITKIQKREIATDNLDLNDAENITEAIEDDDSVDSMIEGIEYEDDLKIEYMTESDYAPGYTIPAYLSCFGEDGKNWENSDYCNQLEELRVQGHYAQRDAIMLKVGNNTSIYGVNEKSHLQDIFLNIQKADQVIVRHLTVDTPRDYFSEWDPTDGINGSWNAAFTGIAIENSTNVWIDNCHITDGEHTIIEAGKKFGSYIELHDGALDIWRAADYITISNCRFSNHQKTMLIGSSDNMKEDIGKLHITLYNNVFENCKERLPRVRFGKVHVFNNYYYSTTDQENPYNSLSAAYYNDPNVFANYFIGLGVECDITSQYNYFVYQGTEEIPDSTSLVVYSYGGYTFSDVGSLYNGETFDPESIASESFEIKKAARIEKDALRGKNSPAWTTATFTNKSFDPSTFYEYEVIEDMNVVASLVERTIPEF
;
A
#
# COMPACT_ATOMS: atom_id res chain seq x y z
N LYS A 1 -23.28 41.30 -67.60
CA LYS A 1 -22.55 42.05 -68.65
C LYS A 1 -21.05 41.93 -68.34
N ASN A 2 -20.25 41.43 -69.28
CA ASN A 2 -18.76 41.37 -69.30
C ASN A 2 -18.10 40.65 -68.09
N ASN A 3 -17.49 39.46 -68.19
CA ASN A 3 -16.41 38.96 -69.08
C ASN A 3 -15.18 39.91 -69.10
N LYS A 4 -13.92 39.46 -68.94
CA LYS A 4 -13.34 38.11 -69.15
C LYS A 4 -11.85 38.05 -68.66
N ILE A 5 -11.27 36.83 -68.55
CA ILE A 5 -9.83 36.49 -68.84
C ILE A 5 -8.77 37.01 -67.83
N HIS A 6 -7.69 36.32 -67.40
CA HIS A 6 -7.14 34.93 -67.47
C HIS A 6 -5.91 34.88 -66.50
N ILE A 7 -5.13 33.80 -66.23
CA ILE A 7 -5.02 32.42 -66.76
C ILE A 7 -4.63 31.41 -65.63
N ILE A 8 -4.25 30.18 -65.98
CA ILE A 8 -3.82 29.04 -65.12
C ILE A 8 -2.29 28.81 -65.25
N ILE A 9 -1.57 28.27 -64.25
CA ILE A 9 -0.63 27.11 -64.37
C ILE A 9 0.13 26.81 -63.05
N ILE A 10 0.25 25.52 -62.79
CA ILE A 10 0.95 24.84 -61.67
C ILE A 10 2.42 24.61 -62.04
N ILE A 11 3.37 24.69 -61.09
CA ILE A 11 4.57 23.82 -61.03
C ILE A 11 5.18 23.81 -59.61
N MET A 12 5.82 22.69 -59.31
CA MET A 12 6.24 22.08 -58.03
C MET A 12 7.32 22.81 -57.19
N LEU A 13 7.60 22.19 -56.02
CA LEU A 13 8.77 22.32 -55.11
C LEU A 13 8.64 23.40 -54.00
N SER A 14 8.94 23.13 -52.73
CA SER A 14 9.32 21.87 -52.05
C SER A 14 8.94 21.88 -50.55
N ARG A 15 8.97 20.72 -49.88
CA ARG A 15 8.72 20.58 -48.44
C ARG A 15 9.88 21.18 -47.61
N LYS A 16 9.73 22.42 -47.15
CA LYS A 16 10.40 23.01 -45.94
C LYS A 16 9.88 24.43 -45.76
N ASN A 17 8.93 24.64 -44.83
CA ASN A 17 8.55 25.91 -44.15
C ASN A 17 7.14 25.82 -43.52
N PHE A 18 6.93 24.89 -42.57
CA PHE A 18 5.68 24.83 -41.78
C PHE A 18 5.90 24.90 -40.26
N GLN A 19 7.12 25.22 -39.82
CA GLN A 19 7.54 25.16 -38.41
C GLN A 19 7.94 26.53 -37.85
N PHE A 20 7.37 27.62 -38.39
CA PHE A 20 7.72 29.00 -38.02
C PHE A 20 6.54 29.96 -37.82
N ILE A 21 5.30 29.45 -37.80
CA ILE A 21 4.09 30.28 -37.63
C ILE A 21 3.37 30.04 -36.29
N PHE A 22 3.67 28.95 -35.56
CA PHE A 22 3.00 28.66 -34.28
C PHE A 22 3.64 29.32 -33.05
N THR A 23 4.91 29.74 -33.11
CA THR A 23 5.65 30.24 -31.95
C THR A 23 5.44 31.74 -31.64
N LEU A 24 4.65 32.46 -32.44
CA LEU A 24 4.47 33.92 -32.30
C LEU A 24 3.14 34.34 -31.64
N PHE A 25 2.23 33.40 -31.36
CA PHE A 25 0.92 33.71 -30.76
C PHE A 25 0.86 33.58 -29.24
N PHE A 26 1.80 32.89 -28.60
CA PHE A 26 1.77 32.62 -27.15
C PHE A 26 2.50 33.66 -26.28
N LEU A 27 3.37 34.50 -26.87
CA LEU A 27 4.24 35.42 -26.11
C LEU A 27 3.65 36.83 -25.87
N PHE A 28 2.43 37.10 -26.35
CA PHE A 28 1.87 38.47 -26.38
C PHE A 28 0.80 38.78 -25.32
N PHE A 29 0.46 37.83 -24.44
CA PHE A 29 -0.65 38.00 -23.47
C PHE A 29 -0.25 38.12 -21.98
N LEU A 30 1.04 38.01 -21.64
CA LEU A 30 1.48 37.99 -20.23
C LEU A 30 2.31 39.21 -19.76
N THR A 31 2.37 40.30 -20.55
CA THR A 31 3.04 41.54 -20.10
C THR A 31 2.30 42.82 -20.48
N LYS A 32 1.39 43.30 -19.60
CA LYS A 32 1.48 44.64 -18.98
C LYS A 32 0.25 45.06 -18.14
N ASN A 33 0.57 45.78 -17.06
CA ASN A 33 -0.30 46.60 -16.20
C ASN A 33 -1.22 45.78 -15.26
N PHE A 34 -1.22 46.01 -13.95
CA PHE A 34 -1.02 47.27 -13.23
C PHE A 34 -0.11 47.15 -12.00
N VAL A 35 0.84 48.10 -11.86
CA VAL A 35 1.43 48.47 -10.57
C VAL A 35 0.81 49.79 -10.15
N LEU A 36 0.14 49.84 -9.00
CA LEU A 36 -0.12 51.10 -8.30
C LEU A 36 -0.17 50.89 -6.79
N SER A 37 0.69 51.64 -6.10
CA SER A 37 0.96 51.53 -4.67
C SER A 37 -0.26 51.79 -3.78
N ARG A 38 -0.50 50.87 -2.84
CA ARG A 38 -1.01 51.20 -1.50
C ARG A 38 -0.22 50.43 -0.45
N LYS A 39 0.29 51.13 0.56
CA LYS A 39 0.81 50.52 1.79
C LYS A 39 -0.31 49.74 2.46
N VAL A 40 -0.27 48.41 2.41
CA VAL A 40 -1.15 47.54 3.19
C VAL A 40 -0.36 46.94 4.34
N ASN A 41 -0.91 47.08 5.53
CA ASN A 41 -0.29 46.71 6.80
C ASN A 41 -0.10 45.18 6.87
N THR A 42 1.15 44.70 6.83
CA THR A 42 1.53 43.27 6.72
C THR A 42 1.30 42.45 8.01
N LYS A 43 0.35 42.85 8.86
CA LYS A 43 0.12 42.28 10.19
C LYS A 43 -1.29 41.73 10.43
N GLN A 44 -2.11 41.59 9.38
CA GLN A 44 -3.54 41.26 9.56
C GLN A 44 -4.15 40.37 8.46
N LYS A 45 -3.36 39.50 7.82
CA LYS A 45 -3.85 38.52 6.82
C LYS A 45 -3.26 37.11 7.01
N ARG A 46 -3.24 36.65 8.27
CA ARG A 46 -2.73 35.32 8.68
C ARG A 46 -3.63 34.65 9.75
N SER A 47 -4.94 34.89 9.72
CA SER A 47 -5.88 34.45 10.78
C SER A 47 -7.27 34.02 10.27
N LEU A 48 -7.35 33.34 9.11
CA LEU A 48 -8.61 32.76 8.59
C LEU A 48 -8.46 31.36 7.96
N ILE A 49 -7.31 30.68 8.14
CA ILE A 49 -7.11 29.25 7.80
C ILE A 49 -6.27 28.60 8.91
N ALA A 50 -6.68 28.79 10.17
CA ALA A 50 -5.92 28.36 11.35
C ALA A 50 -6.84 28.17 12.57
N SER A 51 -7.95 27.45 12.40
CA SER A 51 -8.92 27.18 13.48
C SER A 51 -9.66 25.85 13.35
N TYR A 52 -9.10 24.90 12.60
CA TYR A 52 -9.60 23.51 12.49
C TYR A 52 -8.48 22.48 12.26
N VAL A 53 -7.23 22.85 12.57
CA VAL A 53 -6.18 21.85 12.85
C VAL A 53 -6.32 21.56 14.33
N ASP A 54 -7.02 20.47 14.62
CA ASP A 54 -7.09 19.90 15.96
C ASP A 54 -5.66 19.51 16.39
N SER A 55 -5.30 19.79 17.64
CA SER A 55 -3.95 19.42 18.11
C SER A 55 -3.82 17.89 18.02
N PRO A 56 -2.77 17.32 17.38
CA PRO A 56 -2.72 15.88 17.13
C PRO A 56 -2.93 14.99 18.35
N LYS A 57 -2.65 15.49 19.56
CA LYS A 57 -2.82 14.77 20.83
C LYS A 57 -4.24 14.81 21.41
N ASP A 58 -5.09 15.72 20.95
CA ASP A 58 -6.47 15.86 21.44
C ASP A 58 -7.48 15.05 20.61
N ARG A 59 -7.09 14.67 19.38
CA ARG A 59 -7.86 13.79 18.51
C ARG A 59 -8.00 12.40 19.13
N LYS A 60 -9.22 11.85 19.10
CA LYS A 60 -9.54 10.50 19.56
C LYS A 60 -10.13 9.65 18.42
N PRO A 61 -9.99 8.32 18.46
CA PRO A 61 -10.70 7.44 17.54
C PRO A 61 -12.21 7.56 17.76
N ILE A 62 -12.96 7.49 16.67
CA ILE A 62 -14.37 7.08 16.70
C ILE A 62 -14.47 5.61 16.26
N GLY A 63 -15.69 5.08 16.15
CA GLY A 63 -15.89 3.73 15.65
C GLY A 63 -15.73 2.63 16.71
N PHE A 64 -15.36 1.44 16.25
CA PHE A 64 -15.13 0.29 17.12
C PHE A 64 -13.88 0.47 18.00
N GLY A 65 -12.82 1.11 17.50
CA GLY A 65 -11.61 1.44 18.27
C GLY A 65 -11.69 2.67 19.18
N ARG A 66 -12.88 3.29 19.36
CA ARG A 66 -13.05 4.57 20.10
C ARG A 66 -12.55 4.61 21.55
N ASN A 67 -12.37 3.45 22.17
CA ASN A 67 -11.89 3.32 23.55
C ASN A 67 -10.35 3.22 23.64
N THR A 68 -9.65 3.28 22.50
CA THR A 68 -8.20 3.16 22.44
C THR A 68 -7.52 4.41 23.00
N VAL A 69 -6.69 4.23 24.03
CA VAL A 69 -5.82 5.28 24.60
C VAL A 69 -4.34 5.00 24.41
N GLY A 70 -3.96 3.83 23.88
CA GLY A 70 -2.56 3.49 23.60
C GLY A 70 -1.71 3.49 24.87
N GLY A 71 -0.51 4.06 24.75
CA GLY A 71 0.34 4.44 25.88
C GLY A 71 0.15 5.89 26.34
N ASP A 72 -0.90 6.61 25.93
CA ASP A 72 -1.11 8.03 26.25
C ASP A 72 -1.82 8.22 27.61
N VAL A 73 -1.20 7.68 28.66
CA VAL A 73 -1.65 7.75 30.05
C VAL A 73 -0.61 8.44 30.95
N GLU A 74 -1.00 8.73 32.20
CA GLU A 74 -0.08 9.32 33.17
C GLU A 74 1.05 8.34 33.53
N ASN A 75 2.28 8.85 33.62
CA ASN A 75 3.52 8.10 33.95
C ASN A 75 4.05 7.12 32.88
N SER A 76 3.57 7.17 31.63
CA SER A 76 4.14 6.38 30.54
C SER A 76 5.63 6.67 30.30
N THR A 77 6.40 5.63 29.99
CA THR A 77 7.81 5.80 29.57
C THR A 77 7.84 6.41 28.17
N VAL A 78 8.64 7.47 27.96
CA VAL A 78 8.75 8.15 26.65
C VAL A 78 10.11 7.87 26.02
N TYR A 79 10.08 7.40 24.78
CA TYR A 79 11.26 7.11 23.95
C TYR A 79 11.27 8.02 22.72
N ASN A 80 12.46 8.41 22.29
CA ASN A 80 12.71 8.96 20.95
C ASN A 80 13.69 7.99 20.29
N VAL A 81 13.31 7.46 19.13
CA VAL A 81 14.06 6.41 18.43
C VAL A 81 14.46 6.90 17.04
N TYR A 82 15.72 6.67 16.69
CA TYR A 82 16.36 7.13 15.44
C TYR A 82 16.87 5.96 14.59
N ASN A 83 16.78 4.73 15.10
CA ASN A 83 17.21 3.51 14.41
C ASN A 83 16.50 2.28 14.97
N LEU A 84 16.63 1.15 14.26
CA LEU A 84 15.93 -0.10 14.57
C LEU A 84 16.29 -0.67 15.95
N LYS A 85 17.56 -0.56 16.36
CA LYS A 85 18.03 -1.04 17.67
C LYS A 85 17.35 -0.28 18.82
N GLU A 86 17.28 1.05 18.72
CA GLU A 86 16.57 1.88 19.70
C GLU A 86 15.05 1.58 19.73
N PHE A 87 14.45 1.22 18.59
CA PHE A 87 13.04 0.81 18.55
C PHE A 87 12.83 -0.50 19.31
N PHE A 88 13.67 -1.53 19.10
CA PHE A 88 13.62 -2.77 19.90
C PHE A 88 13.80 -2.51 21.41
N GLU A 89 14.74 -1.64 21.79
CA GLU A 89 14.96 -1.26 23.20
C GLU A 89 13.76 -0.48 23.81
N ALA A 90 13.09 0.34 23.00
CA ALA A 90 11.87 1.06 23.40
C ALA A 90 10.67 0.12 23.60
N LEU A 91 10.51 -0.91 22.75
CA LEU A 91 9.45 -1.91 22.85
C LEU A 91 9.64 -2.85 24.04
N ASP A 92 10.88 -3.28 24.33
CA ASP A 92 11.23 -4.00 25.57
C ASP A 92 10.91 -3.19 26.83
N ASN A 93 11.00 -1.86 26.73
CA ASN A 93 10.63 -0.91 27.78
C ASN A 93 11.33 -1.20 29.13
N GLN A 94 12.63 -1.53 29.08
CA GLN A 94 13.45 -1.90 30.24
C GLN A 94 12.95 -3.19 30.92
N GLY A 95 12.70 -4.23 30.13
CA GLY A 95 12.16 -5.52 30.56
C GLY A 95 10.70 -5.47 31.01
N ARG A 96 9.93 -4.47 30.56
CA ARG A 96 8.52 -4.23 30.95
C ARG A 96 7.65 -3.89 29.71
N PRO A 97 7.59 -4.78 28.70
CA PRO A 97 6.98 -4.49 27.40
C PRO A 97 5.48 -4.18 27.46
N ASP A 98 4.78 -4.57 28.53
CA ASP A 98 3.34 -4.33 28.70
C ASP A 98 3.00 -3.05 29.49
N GLU A 99 3.99 -2.41 30.12
CA GLU A 99 3.78 -1.14 30.83
C GLU A 99 3.60 0.03 29.83
N PRO A 100 2.81 1.06 30.16
CA PRO A 100 2.52 2.16 29.24
C PRO A 100 3.76 2.86 28.68
N LYS A 101 3.81 3.03 27.36
CA LYS A 101 4.95 3.65 26.66
C LYS A 101 4.54 4.47 25.44
N ILE A 102 5.28 5.55 25.17
CA ILE A 102 5.15 6.39 23.99
C ILE A 102 6.47 6.37 23.24
N ILE A 103 6.46 6.03 21.96
CA ILE A 103 7.64 5.89 21.10
C ILE A 103 7.53 6.92 19.96
N TYR A 104 8.44 7.88 19.96
CA TYR A 104 8.55 8.90 18.91
C TYR A 104 9.59 8.47 17.86
N VAL A 105 9.13 8.15 16.65
CA VAL A 105 9.95 7.79 15.49
C VAL A 105 10.51 9.07 14.86
N ASN A 106 11.83 9.19 14.82
CA ASN A 106 12.53 10.39 14.34
C ASN A 106 13.31 10.08 13.06
N GLY A 107 12.77 10.44 11.89
CA GLY A 107 13.40 10.17 10.59
C GLY A 107 13.09 8.78 10.05
N LYS A 108 13.85 8.36 9.02
CA LYS A 108 13.76 7.02 8.40
C LYS A 108 14.46 5.99 9.29
N ILE A 109 13.69 5.01 9.78
CA ILE A 109 14.20 3.81 10.45
C ILE A 109 14.10 2.66 9.46
N GLN A 110 15.26 2.15 9.06
CA GLN A 110 15.44 1.22 7.97
C GLN A 110 15.82 -0.18 8.50
N GLY A 111 15.10 -1.20 8.04
CA GLY A 111 15.42 -2.61 8.22
C GLY A 111 16.45 -3.10 7.21
N ASN A 112 16.79 -4.39 7.26
CA ASN A 112 17.77 -5.03 6.36
C ASN A 112 19.13 -4.28 6.27
N ILE A 113 19.57 -3.52 7.29
CA ILE A 113 20.91 -2.89 7.29
C ILE A 113 21.96 -3.90 7.73
N LYS A 114 22.95 -4.15 6.86
CA LYS A 114 24.13 -4.96 7.15
C LYS A 114 25.19 -4.15 7.87
N LYS A 115 25.47 -2.93 7.38
CA LYS A 115 26.53 -2.07 7.92
C LYS A 115 26.37 -0.61 7.48
N ILE A 116 26.70 0.32 8.38
CA ILE A 116 26.86 1.74 8.07
C ILE A 116 28.34 2.11 8.26
N THR A 117 28.94 2.77 7.27
CA THR A 117 30.33 3.24 7.31
C THR A 117 30.40 4.74 7.08
N LYS A 118 31.00 5.51 8.00
CA LYS A 118 31.23 6.94 7.76
C LYS A 118 32.37 7.16 6.76
N ILE A 119 32.08 7.90 5.69
CA ILE A 119 33.05 8.32 4.69
C ILE A 119 33.85 9.48 5.26
N GLN A 120 35.14 9.26 5.51
CA GLN A 120 36.07 10.37 5.73
C GLN A 120 36.39 11.01 4.38
N LYS A 121 35.66 12.07 4.00
CA LYS A 121 36.12 13.01 2.96
C LYS A 121 37.46 13.58 3.41
N ARG A 122 38.56 13.08 2.84
CA ARG A 122 39.85 13.78 2.91
C ARG A 122 39.71 15.00 2.00
N GLU A 123 39.72 16.19 2.59
CA GLU A 123 40.04 17.39 1.84
C GLU A 123 41.44 17.21 1.24
N ILE A 124 41.50 17.02 -0.08
CA ILE A 124 42.76 17.20 -0.81
C ILE A 124 43.00 18.70 -0.78
N ALA A 125 44.02 19.13 -0.04
CA ALA A 125 44.44 20.53 -0.05
C ALA A 125 44.90 20.89 -1.47
N THR A 126 44.07 21.62 -2.22
CA THR A 126 44.36 22.11 -3.57
C THR A 126 45.32 23.31 -3.57
N ASP A 127 46.23 23.35 -2.60
CA ASP A 127 47.36 24.28 -2.59
C ASP A 127 48.46 23.69 -3.49
N ASN A 128 48.53 24.19 -4.73
CA ASN A 128 49.45 23.82 -5.82
C ASN A 128 48.99 22.67 -6.76
N LEU A 129 47.78 22.76 -7.31
CA LEU A 129 47.49 22.19 -8.64
C LEU A 129 47.33 23.33 -9.65
N ASP A 130 48.21 23.34 -10.65
CA ASP A 130 48.19 24.30 -11.75
C ASP A 130 47.00 23.98 -12.68
N LEU A 131 46.19 24.99 -13.02
CA LEU A 131 44.86 24.83 -13.63
C LEU A 131 44.91 24.46 -15.14
N ASN A 132 46.01 23.90 -15.62
CA ASN A 132 46.25 23.58 -17.02
C ASN A 132 46.22 22.08 -17.37
N ASP A 133 46.21 21.18 -16.38
CA ASP A 133 46.16 19.72 -16.59
C ASP A 133 44.76 19.09 -16.34
N ALA A 134 43.71 19.92 -16.24
CA ALA A 134 42.35 19.50 -15.89
C ALA A 134 41.54 18.81 -17.02
N GLU A 135 42.21 18.17 -17.99
CA GLU A 135 41.58 17.33 -19.03
C GLU A 135 41.77 15.81 -18.81
N ASN A 136 42.52 15.37 -17.79
CA ASN A 136 42.88 13.96 -17.56
C ASN A 136 42.36 13.33 -16.23
N ILE A 137 41.17 13.73 -15.76
CA ILE A 137 40.54 13.11 -14.57
C ILE A 137 39.11 12.62 -14.86
N THR A 138 38.88 12.16 -16.10
CA THR A 138 37.60 11.56 -16.54
C THR A 138 37.79 10.24 -17.31
N GLU A 139 38.89 9.53 -17.06
CA GLU A 139 39.14 8.16 -17.54
C GLU A 139 39.61 7.28 -16.35
N ALA A 140 38.68 6.88 -15.48
CA ALA A 140 38.96 5.94 -14.38
C ALA A 140 37.75 5.17 -13.81
N ILE A 141 36.54 5.32 -14.39
CA ILE A 141 35.33 4.54 -14.02
C ILE A 141 34.45 4.31 -15.26
N GLU A 142 34.98 3.61 -16.28
CA GLU A 142 34.21 3.08 -17.41
C GLU A 142 35.10 2.05 -18.14
N ASP A 143 35.00 0.76 -17.75
CA ASP A 143 35.35 -0.45 -18.53
C ASP A 143 35.41 -1.69 -17.60
N ASP A 144 34.24 -2.17 -17.13
CA ASP A 144 34.04 -3.61 -16.81
C ASP A 144 32.54 -3.97 -16.72
N ASP A 145 31.95 -4.41 -17.84
CA ASP A 145 30.58 -4.92 -17.94
C ASP A 145 30.30 -6.20 -17.10
N SER A 146 31.24 -6.66 -16.26
CA SER A 146 31.05 -7.79 -15.34
C SER A 146 30.83 -7.40 -13.87
N VAL A 147 30.98 -6.13 -13.50
CA VAL A 147 30.88 -5.66 -12.10
C VAL A 147 29.44 -5.33 -11.66
N ASP A 148 28.54 -5.09 -12.62
CA ASP A 148 27.15 -4.63 -12.39
C ASP A 148 26.24 -5.65 -11.67
N SER A 149 26.74 -6.88 -11.43
CA SER A 149 26.04 -7.93 -10.66
C SER A 149 26.52 -8.07 -9.20
N MET A 150 27.41 -7.18 -8.73
CA MET A 150 27.93 -7.17 -7.36
C MET A 150 27.86 -5.80 -6.66
N ILE A 151 27.11 -4.84 -7.23
CA ILE A 151 26.85 -3.51 -6.63
C ILE A 151 25.34 -3.27 -6.45
N GLU A 152 24.57 -4.32 -6.16
CA GLU A 152 23.24 -4.16 -5.56
C GLU A 152 23.40 -4.01 -4.03
N GLY A 153 22.66 -3.07 -3.42
CA GLY A 153 22.64 -2.89 -1.96
C GLY A 153 23.72 -1.99 -1.36
N ILE A 154 24.30 -1.04 -2.11
CA ILE A 154 25.13 0.05 -1.57
C ILE A 154 24.48 1.41 -1.88
N GLU A 155 24.13 2.16 -0.83
CA GLU A 155 23.62 3.53 -0.95
C GLU A 155 24.51 4.56 -0.25
N TYR A 156 24.36 5.81 -0.69
CA TYR A 156 25.12 6.96 -0.22
C TYR A 156 24.18 8.09 0.23
N GLU A 157 23.93 8.16 1.53
CA GLU A 157 23.38 9.35 2.20
C GLU A 157 24.53 10.19 2.77
N ASP A 158 24.35 11.50 3.00
CA ASP A 158 25.41 12.46 3.38
C ASP A 158 26.52 11.92 4.31
N ASP A 159 27.76 11.87 3.81
CA ASP A 159 28.97 11.35 4.49
C ASP A 159 28.87 9.90 5.01
N LEU A 160 27.85 9.14 4.64
CA LEU A 160 27.64 7.73 5.01
C LEU A 160 27.61 6.83 3.77
N LYS A 161 28.11 5.61 3.94
CA LYS A 161 27.88 4.49 3.03
C LYS A 161 27.06 3.46 3.78
N ILE A 162 25.91 3.11 3.24
CA ILE A 162 25.03 2.06 3.77
C ILE A 162 25.26 0.80 2.92
N GLU A 163 25.45 -0.33 3.59
CA GLU A 163 25.48 -1.66 3.00
C GLU A 163 24.23 -2.40 3.52
N TYR A 164 23.41 -2.92 2.61
CA TYR A 164 22.18 -3.66 2.94
C TYR A 164 22.45 -5.17 3.06
N MET A 165 21.52 -5.87 3.72
CA MET A 165 21.46 -7.32 3.82
C MET A 165 20.92 -7.91 2.52
N THR A 166 21.41 -9.09 2.17
CA THR A 166 20.94 -9.90 1.03
C THR A 166 20.34 -11.22 1.52
N GLU A 167 19.69 -11.98 0.64
CA GLU A 167 19.23 -13.33 0.99
C GLU A 167 20.39 -14.25 1.38
N SER A 168 21.57 -14.07 0.78
CA SER A 168 22.79 -14.80 1.14
C SER A 168 23.39 -14.39 2.49
N ASP A 169 23.05 -13.23 3.05
CA ASP A 169 23.45 -12.85 4.42
C ASP A 169 22.53 -13.48 5.49
N TYR A 170 21.25 -13.69 5.17
CA TYR A 170 20.30 -14.37 6.05
C TYR A 170 20.38 -15.90 5.93
N ALA A 171 20.64 -16.45 4.74
CA ALA A 171 20.80 -17.87 4.49
C ALA A 171 21.97 -18.13 3.50
N PRO A 172 23.22 -18.27 4.01
CA PRO A 172 24.38 -18.51 3.17
C PRO A 172 24.23 -19.76 2.27
N GLY A 173 24.30 -19.56 0.96
CA GLY A 173 24.12 -20.61 -0.05
C GLY A 173 22.74 -20.64 -0.71
N TYR A 174 21.79 -19.82 -0.25
CA TYR A 174 20.53 -19.56 -0.93
C TYR A 174 20.63 -18.30 -1.81
N THR A 175 20.02 -18.37 -3.00
CA THR A 175 19.64 -17.22 -3.84
C THR A 175 18.33 -17.54 -4.56
N ILE A 176 17.55 -16.53 -4.95
CA ILE A 176 16.33 -16.74 -5.75
C ILE A 176 16.64 -17.49 -7.08
N PRO A 177 17.69 -17.15 -7.85
CA PRO A 177 18.09 -17.93 -9.02
C PRO A 177 18.41 -19.41 -8.75
N ALA A 178 19.01 -19.72 -7.59
CA ALA A 178 19.29 -21.11 -7.20
C ALA A 178 17.98 -21.86 -6.88
N TYR A 179 17.07 -21.24 -6.12
CA TYR A 179 15.73 -21.78 -5.84
C TYR A 179 14.92 -22.03 -7.12
N LEU A 180 14.93 -21.08 -8.05
CA LEU A 180 14.27 -21.21 -9.36
C LEU A 180 14.82 -22.36 -10.21
N SER A 181 16.10 -22.73 -10.04
CA SER A 181 16.71 -23.85 -10.79
C SER A 181 16.14 -25.22 -10.40
N CYS A 182 15.46 -25.31 -9.26
CA CYS A 182 14.81 -26.51 -8.75
C CYS A 182 13.37 -26.71 -9.26
N PHE A 183 12.87 -25.81 -10.10
CA PHE A 183 11.59 -25.97 -10.77
C PHE A 183 11.77 -26.27 -12.26
N GLY A 184 10.84 -27.05 -12.81
CA GLY A 184 10.67 -27.16 -14.27
C GLY A 184 10.36 -25.80 -14.91
N GLU A 185 10.53 -25.70 -16.24
CA GLU A 185 10.34 -24.45 -17.01
C GLU A 185 8.96 -23.80 -16.81
N ASP A 186 7.92 -24.60 -16.53
CA ASP A 186 6.56 -24.13 -16.27
C ASP A 186 6.24 -23.82 -14.79
N GLY A 187 7.21 -24.01 -13.89
CA GLY A 187 7.07 -23.80 -12.44
C GLY A 187 6.29 -24.90 -11.71
N LYS A 188 5.73 -25.91 -12.40
CA LYS A 188 4.72 -26.82 -11.80
C LYS A 188 5.30 -28.05 -11.12
N ASN A 189 6.57 -28.36 -11.40
CA ASN A 189 7.23 -29.57 -10.93
C ASN A 189 8.50 -29.17 -10.19
N TRP A 190 8.58 -29.56 -8.92
CA TRP A 190 9.77 -29.45 -8.08
C TRP A 190 10.72 -30.63 -8.32
N GLU A 191 12.02 -30.36 -8.45
CA GLU A 191 13.05 -31.38 -8.45
C GLU A 191 13.31 -31.88 -7.03
N ASN A 192 12.83 -33.08 -6.71
CA ASN A 192 13.07 -33.72 -5.42
C ASN A 192 14.48 -34.35 -5.34
N SER A 193 15.51 -33.51 -5.38
CA SER A 193 16.92 -33.87 -5.16
C SER A 193 17.43 -33.32 -3.82
N ASP A 194 18.49 -33.92 -3.27
CA ASP A 194 19.09 -33.49 -2.00
C ASP A 194 19.50 -32.00 -2.03
N TYR A 195 19.96 -31.51 -3.18
CA TYR A 195 20.33 -30.10 -3.39
C TYR A 195 19.12 -29.16 -3.27
N CYS A 196 18.04 -29.48 -3.99
CA CYS A 196 16.84 -28.66 -4.00
C CYS A 196 16.12 -28.67 -2.66
N ASN A 197 16.00 -29.84 -2.03
CA ASN A 197 15.44 -29.95 -0.69
C ASN A 197 16.27 -29.13 0.33
N GLN A 198 17.61 -29.10 0.19
CA GLN A 198 18.46 -28.24 1.02
C GLN A 198 18.24 -26.74 0.75
N LEU A 199 17.97 -26.34 -0.50
CA LEU A 199 17.62 -24.95 -0.83
C LEU A 199 16.29 -24.52 -0.22
N GLU A 200 15.27 -25.38 -0.21
CA GLU A 200 13.99 -25.09 0.46
C GLU A 200 14.16 -24.98 1.98
N GLU A 201 14.97 -25.85 2.60
CA GLU A 201 15.34 -25.69 4.02
C GLU A 201 16.04 -24.34 4.28
N LEU A 202 16.96 -23.93 3.41
CA LEU A 202 17.64 -22.63 3.52
C LEU A 202 16.68 -21.45 3.28
N ARG A 203 15.71 -21.58 2.36
CA ARG A 203 14.66 -20.57 2.15
C ARG A 203 13.86 -20.34 3.42
N VAL A 204 13.36 -21.42 4.02
CA VAL A 204 12.55 -21.36 5.24
C VAL A 204 13.37 -20.84 6.44
N GLN A 205 14.65 -21.23 6.55
CA GLN A 205 15.55 -20.69 7.57
C GLN A 205 15.82 -19.19 7.38
N GLY A 206 16.10 -18.77 6.14
CA GLY A 206 16.34 -17.38 5.77
C GLY A 206 15.13 -16.49 5.99
N HIS A 207 13.93 -16.94 5.59
CA HIS A 207 12.66 -16.27 5.88
C HIS A 207 12.53 -15.99 7.39
N TYR A 208 12.75 -16.98 8.26
CA TYR A 208 12.65 -16.76 9.71
C TYR A 208 13.77 -15.88 10.26
N ALA A 209 14.99 -15.98 9.73
CA ALA A 209 16.11 -15.11 10.12
C ALA A 209 15.87 -13.64 9.73
N GLN A 210 15.31 -13.39 8.54
CA GLN A 210 14.93 -12.06 8.09
C GLN A 210 13.77 -11.52 8.93
N ARG A 211 12.70 -12.32 9.12
CA ARG A 211 11.56 -11.97 9.99
C ARG A 211 12.02 -11.50 11.36
N ASP A 212 12.87 -12.28 12.03
CA ASP A 212 13.31 -11.99 13.40
C ASP A 212 14.24 -10.77 13.47
N ALA A 213 14.85 -10.37 12.36
CA ALA A 213 15.65 -9.15 12.26
C ALA A 213 14.82 -7.88 12.02
N ILE A 214 13.69 -7.96 11.30
CA ILE A 214 12.88 -6.80 10.90
C ILE A 214 11.51 -6.67 11.59
N MET A 215 11.06 -7.70 12.33
CA MET A 215 9.77 -7.69 13.01
C MET A 215 9.80 -6.89 14.32
N LEU A 216 9.21 -5.70 14.29
CA LEU A 216 8.91 -4.92 15.48
C LEU A 216 7.61 -5.44 16.12
N LYS A 217 7.74 -6.32 17.12
CA LYS A 217 6.61 -6.82 17.88
C LYS A 217 6.10 -5.79 18.89
N VAL A 218 4.92 -5.22 18.63
CA VAL A 218 4.27 -4.22 19.48
C VAL A 218 3.37 -4.91 20.52
N GLY A 219 3.65 -4.63 21.80
CA GLY A 219 2.90 -5.13 22.96
C GLY A 219 1.89 -4.11 23.53
N ASN A 220 1.30 -4.46 24.67
CA ASN A 220 0.22 -3.70 25.32
C ASN A 220 0.61 -2.24 25.64
N ASN A 221 -0.40 -1.36 25.71
CA ASN A 221 -0.30 0.02 26.18
C ASN A 221 0.82 0.83 25.46
N THR A 222 0.80 0.82 24.13
CA THR A 222 1.88 1.38 23.31
C THR A 222 1.35 2.41 22.32
N SER A 223 1.86 3.64 22.38
CA SER A 223 1.65 4.67 21.34
C SER A 223 2.92 4.83 20.50
N ILE A 224 2.81 4.74 19.19
CA ILE A 224 3.89 4.98 18.23
C ILE A 224 3.50 6.21 17.39
N TYR A 225 4.38 7.21 17.39
CA TYR A 225 4.15 8.49 16.72
C TYR A 225 5.33 8.86 15.83
N GLY A 226 5.09 9.13 14.55
CA GLY A 226 6.03 9.94 13.79
C GLY A 226 6.02 11.38 14.28
N VAL A 227 7.17 12.05 14.23
CA VAL A 227 7.37 13.42 14.74
C VAL A 227 7.24 14.51 13.68
N ASN A 228 7.47 14.16 12.41
CA ASN A 228 7.38 15.02 11.23
C ASN A 228 7.28 14.16 9.96
N GLU A 229 7.19 14.80 8.80
CA GLU A 229 6.97 14.17 7.48
C GLU A 229 8.07 13.20 7.03
N LYS A 230 9.20 13.15 7.75
CA LYS A 230 10.32 12.24 7.47
C LYS A 230 10.30 10.99 8.35
N SER A 231 9.28 10.83 9.19
CA SER A 231 9.14 9.68 10.08
C SER A 231 8.67 8.47 9.28
N HIS A 232 9.62 7.65 8.87
CA HIS A 232 9.41 6.50 7.99
C HIS A 232 9.89 5.22 8.68
N LEU A 233 9.18 4.11 8.46
CA LEU A 233 9.70 2.76 8.62
C LEU A 233 9.84 2.15 7.22
N GLN A 234 11.02 1.66 6.83
CA GLN A 234 11.25 1.01 5.54
C GLN A 234 11.94 -0.33 5.74
N ASP A 235 11.50 -1.37 5.04
CA ASP A 235 11.89 -2.78 5.29
C ASP A 235 11.63 -3.25 6.74
N ILE A 236 10.55 -2.78 7.36
CA ILE A 236 10.17 -3.13 8.74
C ILE A 236 8.78 -3.77 8.77
N PHE A 237 8.67 -4.89 9.49
CA PHE A 237 7.39 -5.53 9.76
C PHE A 237 6.86 -5.08 11.14
N LEU A 238 5.92 -4.14 11.18
CA LEU A 238 5.30 -3.69 12.43
C LEU A 238 4.17 -4.65 12.84
N ASN A 239 4.39 -5.51 13.83
CA ASN A 239 3.46 -6.57 14.21
C ASN A 239 2.81 -6.32 15.59
N ILE A 240 1.57 -5.84 15.59
CA ILE A 240 0.75 -5.61 16.79
C ILE A 240 0.11 -6.94 17.21
N GLN A 241 0.84 -7.71 18.02
CA GLN A 241 0.53 -9.11 18.30
C GLN A 241 0.25 -9.36 19.79
N LYS A 242 -0.97 -9.85 20.10
CA LYS A 242 -1.42 -10.17 21.47
C LYS A 242 -1.40 -8.95 22.41
N ALA A 243 -1.83 -7.80 21.88
CA ALA A 243 -1.79 -6.51 22.56
C ALA A 243 -3.20 -5.89 22.73
N ASP A 244 -3.41 -5.16 23.82
CA ASP A 244 -4.51 -4.22 24.02
C ASP A 244 -3.96 -2.79 24.15
N GLN A 245 -4.75 -1.79 23.75
CA GLN A 245 -4.38 -0.36 23.78
C GLN A 245 -3.14 -0.07 22.94
N VAL A 246 -3.29 -0.02 21.61
CA VAL A 246 -2.19 0.36 20.70
C VAL A 246 -2.59 1.48 19.76
N ILE A 247 -1.76 2.52 19.68
CA ILE A 247 -1.90 3.64 18.75
C ILE A 247 -0.69 3.66 17.82
N VAL A 248 -0.91 3.80 16.51
CA VAL A 248 0.16 4.10 15.53
C VAL A 248 -0.29 5.25 14.65
N ARG A 249 0.42 6.38 14.69
CA ARG A 249 -0.04 7.60 13.99
C ARG A 249 1.10 8.43 13.40
N HIS A 250 0.77 9.22 12.37
CA HIS A 250 1.63 10.24 11.76
C HIS A 250 2.94 9.65 11.18
N LEU A 251 2.86 8.44 10.62
CA LEU A 251 4.01 7.61 10.26
C LEU A 251 3.86 7.09 8.82
N THR A 252 4.92 7.15 8.03
CA THR A 252 5.00 6.40 6.77
C THR A 252 5.57 5.01 7.02
N VAL A 253 5.02 4.00 6.38
CA VAL A 253 5.49 2.61 6.41
C VAL A 253 5.62 2.11 4.99
N ASP A 254 6.87 2.00 4.54
CA ASP A 254 7.24 1.35 3.30
C ASP A 254 7.29 -0.16 3.56
N THR A 255 6.45 -0.94 2.88
CA THR A 255 6.22 -2.36 3.21
C THR A 255 7.48 -3.21 3.08
N PRO A 256 7.68 -4.20 3.96
CA PRO A 256 8.91 -4.98 3.98
C PRO A 256 9.02 -5.97 2.83
N ARG A 257 10.16 -5.93 2.13
CA ARG A 257 10.53 -6.96 1.15
C ARG A 257 10.83 -8.29 1.83
N ASP A 258 10.18 -9.35 1.39
CA ASP A 258 10.56 -10.74 1.69
C ASP A 258 11.58 -11.23 0.66
N TYR A 259 12.80 -11.54 1.10
CA TYR A 259 13.85 -12.07 0.22
C TYR A 259 13.73 -13.58 -0.03
N PHE A 260 12.71 -14.22 0.56
CA PHE A 260 12.51 -15.67 0.61
C PHE A 260 11.10 -16.10 0.18
N SER A 261 10.42 -15.25 -0.59
CA SER A 261 9.07 -15.47 -1.12
C SER A 261 8.89 -16.85 -1.74
N GLU A 262 7.79 -17.50 -1.39
CA GLU A 262 7.47 -18.86 -1.81
C GLU A 262 6.81 -18.87 -3.19
N TRP A 263 7.14 -19.86 -4.03
CA TRP A 263 6.34 -20.18 -5.21
C TRP A 263 5.47 -21.40 -4.93
N ASP A 264 4.14 -21.21 -4.85
CA ASP A 264 3.18 -22.30 -4.75
C ASP A 264 2.52 -22.55 -6.12
N PRO A 265 2.88 -23.62 -6.85
CA PRO A 265 2.26 -23.96 -8.13
C PRO A 265 0.80 -24.44 -8.01
N THR A 266 0.28 -24.61 -6.78
CA THR A 266 -1.09 -25.00 -6.48
C THR A 266 -1.99 -23.85 -6.03
N ASP A 267 -1.42 -22.66 -5.79
CA ASP A 267 -2.16 -21.45 -5.46
C ASP A 267 -2.73 -20.77 -6.72
N GLY A 268 -4.06 -20.71 -6.80
CA GLY A 268 -4.78 -20.31 -8.01
C GLY A 268 -4.74 -21.34 -9.14
N ILE A 269 -4.75 -20.87 -10.39
CA ILE A 269 -4.75 -21.73 -11.59
C ILE A 269 -3.36 -21.84 -12.23
N ASN A 270 -2.55 -20.80 -12.09
CA ASN A 270 -1.23 -20.70 -12.71
C ASN A 270 -0.07 -20.86 -11.71
N GLY A 271 -0.37 -21.04 -10.42
CA GLY A 271 0.58 -20.84 -9.33
C GLY A 271 0.68 -19.37 -8.93
N SER A 272 1.18 -19.10 -7.73
CA SER A 272 1.36 -17.74 -7.20
C SER A 272 2.65 -17.59 -6.38
N TRP A 273 3.25 -16.40 -6.43
CA TRP A 273 4.30 -16.00 -5.50
C TRP A 273 3.69 -15.42 -4.22
N ASN A 274 4.24 -15.82 -3.08
CA ASN A 274 3.75 -15.44 -1.76
C ASN A 274 4.93 -15.00 -0.87
N ALA A 275 5.10 -13.69 -0.74
CA ALA A 275 5.80 -13.06 0.39
C ALA A 275 4.98 -13.24 1.68
N ALA A 276 5.60 -13.03 2.84
CA ALA A 276 4.98 -13.28 4.15
C ALA A 276 5.13 -12.13 5.17
N PHE A 277 5.62 -10.96 4.76
CA PHE A 277 5.78 -9.80 5.65
C PHE A 277 4.78 -8.69 5.32
N THR A 278 4.06 -8.23 6.35
CA THR A 278 3.07 -7.15 6.28
C THR A 278 3.72 -5.82 6.69
N GLY A 279 3.29 -4.68 6.13
CA GLY A 279 3.67 -3.36 6.65
C GLY A 279 3.26 -3.19 8.11
N ILE A 280 1.95 -3.30 8.38
CA ILE A 280 1.38 -3.33 9.73
C ILE A 280 0.44 -4.54 9.90
N ALA A 281 0.78 -5.52 10.73
CA ALA A 281 -0.16 -6.59 11.10
C ALA A 281 -0.81 -6.33 12.47
N ILE A 282 -2.08 -6.73 12.61
CA ILE A 282 -2.83 -6.74 13.85
C ILE A 282 -3.34 -8.17 14.12
N GLU A 283 -2.58 -8.93 14.90
CA GLU A 283 -2.88 -10.32 15.24
C GLU A 283 -3.34 -10.46 16.69
N ASN A 284 -4.56 -10.99 16.91
CA ASN A 284 -5.04 -11.34 18.26
C ASN A 284 -4.92 -10.18 19.26
N SER A 285 -5.22 -8.97 18.77
CA SER A 285 -5.06 -7.71 19.49
C SER A 285 -6.37 -6.93 19.52
N THR A 286 -6.58 -6.14 20.57
CA THR A 286 -7.81 -5.36 20.78
C THR A 286 -7.55 -3.89 21.05
N ASN A 287 -8.55 -3.03 20.81
CA ASN A 287 -8.45 -1.57 20.99
C ASN A 287 -7.19 -1.01 20.31
N VAL A 288 -7.20 -1.04 18.97
CA VAL A 288 -6.11 -0.53 18.14
C VAL A 288 -6.59 0.63 17.28
N TRP A 289 -5.80 1.70 17.22
CA TRP A 289 -6.07 2.86 16.38
C TRP A 289 -4.87 3.19 15.49
N ILE A 290 -5.08 3.11 14.18
CA ILE A 290 -4.09 3.51 13.16
C ILE A 290 -4.63 4.77 12.50
N ASP A 291 -3.91 5.90 12.57
CA ASP A 291 -4.43 7.17 12.05
C ASP A 291 -3.39 8.12 11.46
N ASN A 292 -3.72 8.69 10.30
CA ASN A 292 -2.83 9.60 9.56
C ASN A 292 -1.47 8.93 9.25
N CYS A 293 -1.50 7.68 8.82
CA CYS A 293 -0.33 6.93 8.35
C CYS A 293 -0.35 6.76 6.84
N HIS A 294 0.81 6.78 6.20
CA HIS A 294 0.98 6.44 4.78
C HIS A 294 1.58 5.03 4.70
N ILE A 295 0.98 4.14 3.93
CA ILE A 295 1.43 2.75 3.80
C ILE A 295 1.51 2.40 2.31
N THR A 296 2.68 1.98 1.84
CA THR A 296 3.01 1.87 0.41
C THR A 296 4.21 0.94 0.22
N ASP A 297 4.53 0.51 -1.00
CA ASP A 297 5.75 -0.28 -1.26
C ASP A 297 7.04 0.59 -1.30
N GLY A 298 6.91 1.90 -1.09
CA GLY A 298 8.00 2.87 -1.12
C GLY A 298 8.73 2.90 -2.45
N GLU A 299 10.06 2.86 -2.37
CA GLU A 299 10.98 2.81 -3.52
C GLU A 299 11.04 1.41 -4.16
N HIS A 300 10.67 0.37 -3.41
CA HIS A 300 10.91 -1.04 -3.73
C HIS A 300 9.71 -1.71 -4.39
N THR A 301 9.40 -1.27 -5.60
CA THR A 301 8.14 -1.67 -6.24
C THR A 301 8.14 -3.11 -6.77
N ILE A 302 6.94 -3.68 -6.96
CA ILE A 302 6.73 -5.07 -7.43
C ILE A 302 7.45 -5.46 -8.74
N ILE A 303 7.94 -4.50 -9.53
CA ILE A 303 8.72 -4.80 -10.73
C ILE A 303 10.19 -5.16 -10.44
N GLU A 304 10.70 -4.84 -9.25
CA GLU A 304 12.11 -4.99 -8.83
C GLU A 304 12.64 -6.41 -9.07
N ALA A 305 11.97 -7.43 -8.53
CA ALA A 305 12.36 -8.83 -8.69
C ALA A 305 11.98 -9.46 -10.04
N GLY A 306 11.34 -8.71 -10.94
CA GLY A 306 10.94 -9.17 -12.27
C GLY A 306 9.88 -10.28 -12.26
N LYS A 307 9.71 -10.98 -13.40
CA LYS A 307 8.68 -12.03 -13.59
C LYS A 307 9.26 -13.44 -13.70
N LYS A 308 8.61 -14.40 -13.02
CA LYS A 308 8.83 -15.85 -13.18
C LYS A 308 7.50 -16.60 -13.12
N PHE A 309 7.40 -17.68 -13.90
CA PHE A 309 6.20 -18.52 -14.01
C PHE A 309 4.91 -17.74 -14.33
N GLY A 310 5.03 -16.66 -15.11
CA GLY A 310 3.90 -15.85 -15.61
C GLY A 310 3.44 -14.71 -14.70
N SER A 311 3.98 -14.58 -13.48
CA SER A 311 3.67 -13.49 -12.53
C SER A 311 4.95 -12.77 -12.08
N TYR A 312 4.80 -11.61 -11.40
CA TYR A 312 5.94 -10.99 -10.71
C TYR A 312 6.33 -11.86 -9.51
N ILE A 313 7.63 -11.90 -9.19
CA ILE A 313 8.07 -12.44 -7.90
C ILE A 313 7.60 -11.45 -6.84
N GLU A 314 6.60 -11.87 -6.06
CA GLU A 314 5.97 -11.03 -5.05
C GLU A 314 6.95 -10.80 -3.89
N LEU A 315 7.33 -9.54 -3.66
CA LEU A 315 8.18 -9.15 -2.53
C LEU A 315 7.38 -8.70 -1.30
N HIS A 316 6.11 -8.34 -1.47
CA HIS A 316 5.26 -7.73 -0.44
C HIS A 316 4.01 -8.58 -0.18
N ASP A 317 3.62 -8.77 1.08
CA ASP A 317 2.31 -9.35 1.39
C ASP A 317 1.25 -8.26 1.59
N GLY A 318 0.74 -8.05 2.80
CA GLY A 318 -0.25 -7.01 3.08
C GLY A 318 0.34 -5.64 3.43
N ALA A 319 -0.36 -4.56 3.08
CA ALA A 319 -0.03 -3.23 3.60
C ALA A 319 -0.46 -3.11 5.07
N LEU A 320 -1.71 -3.47 5.38
CA LEU A 320 -2.23 -3.54 6.75
C LEU A 320 -3.23 -4.69 6.90
N ASP A 321 -2.85 -5.76 7.59
CA ASP A 321 -3.69 -6.95 7.76
C ASP A 321 -4.15 -7.17 9.21
N ILE A 322 -5.33 -7.76 9.39
CA ILE A 322 -6.02 -7.92 10.67
C ILE A 322 -6.60 -9.33 10.79
N TRP A 323 -6.18 -10.13 11.77
CA TRP A 323 -6.60 -11.54 11.87
C TRP A 323 -6.56 -12.15 13.28
N ARG A 324 -7.04 -13.41 13.40
CA ARG A 324 -7.00 -14.27 14.61
C ARG A 324 -7.61 -13.61 15.84
N ALA A 325 -8.93 -13.45 15.82
CA ALA A 325 -9.75 -12.90 16.89
C ALA A 325 -9.48 -11.43 17.29
N ALA A 326 -8.66 -10.70 16.51
CA ALA A 326 -8.46 -9.26 16.66
C ALA A 326 -9.80 -8.50 16.61
N ASP A 327 -9.91 -7.38 17.33
CA ASP A 327 -11.22 -6.76 17.60
C ASP A 327 -11.15 -5.31 18.07
N TYR A 328 -12.23 -4.55 17.90
CA TYR A 328 -12.31 -3.13 18.32
C TYR A 328 -11.20 -2.27 17.71
N ILE A 329 -11.17 -2.19 16.38
CA ILE A 329 -10.09 -1.51 15.63
C ILE A 329 -10.66 -0.34 14.84
N THR A 330 -9.90 0.74 14.72
CA THR A 330 -10.21 1.87 13.84
C THR A 330 -8.99 2.22 12.99
N ILE A 331 -9.17 2.31 11.68
CA ILE A 331 -8.18 2.80 10.71
C ILE A 331 -8.74 4.08 10.08
N SER A 332 -8.06 5.21 10.27
CA SER A 332 -8.64 6.50 9.91
C SER A 332 -7.67 7.50 9.29
N ASN A 333 -8.11 8.20 8.24
CA ASN A 333 -7.31 9.25 7.59
C ASN A 333 -5.94 8.76 7.08
N CYS A 334 -5.76 7.44 6.90
CA CYS A 334 -4.55 6.86 6.34
C CYS A 334 -4.58 6.95 4.81
N ARG A 335 -3.40 6.97 4.18
CA ARG A 335 -3.23 6.76 2.74
C ARG A 335 -2.59 5.39 2.54
N PHE A 336 -3.23 4.56 1.74
CA PHE A 336 -2.65 3.38 1.15
C PHE A 336 -2.35 3.72 -0.30
N SER A 337 -1.13 3.49 -0.77
CA SER A 337 -0.80 3.71 -2.19
C SER A 337 0.04 2.60 -2.77
N ASN A 338 -0.05 2.40 -4.08
CA ASN A 338 0.96 1.66 -4.87
C ASN A 338 1.36 0.33 -4.20
N HIS A 339 0.39 -0.57 -4.04
CA HIS A 339 0.53 -1.83 -3.31
C HIS A 339 -0.47 -2.88 -3.84
N GLN A 340 -0.11 -4.17 -3.80
CA GLN A 340 -0.99 -5.23 -4.32
C GLN A 340 -2.15 -5.64 -3.41
N LYS A 341 -1.88 -6.11 -2.19
CA LYS A 341 -2.82 -6.86 -1.33
C LYS A 341 -3.18 -6.07 -0.06
N THR A 342 -3.82 -4.92 -0.18
CA THR A 342 -3.75 -3.86 0.85
C THR A 342 -4.22 -4.22 2.25
N MET A 343 -5.45 -4.74 2.43
CA MET A 343 -6.04 -4.94 3.76
C MET A 343 -6.91 -6.20 3.84
N LEU A 344 -6.32 -7.29 4.32
CA LEU A 344 -7.01 -8.53 4.66
C LEU A 344 -7.57 -8.46 6.09
N ILE A 345 -8.87 -8.67 6.23
CA ILE A 345 -9.58 -8.79 7.50
C ILE A 345 -10.10 -10.23 7.63
N GLY A 346 -9.50 -11.00 8.53
CA GLY A 346 -9.74 -12.44 8.71
C GLY A 346 -9.02 -13.28 7.66
N SER A 347 -8.01 -14.05 8.07
CA SER A 347 -7.05 -14.66 7.13
C SER A 347 -7.53 -15.95 6.45
N SER A 348 -8.45 -16.71 7.06
CA SER A 348 -8.90 -18.02 6.53
C SER A 348 -10.41 -18.25 6.67
N ASP A 349 -11.03 -18.85 5.66
CA ASP A 349 -12.45 -19.26 5.66
C ASP A 349 -12.79 -20.25 6.80
N ASN A 350 -11.78 -20.85 7.43
CA ASN A 350 -11.92 -21.83 8.51
C ASN A 350 -11.51 -21.28 9.90
N MET A 351 -11.22 -19.97 10.01
CA MET A 351 -10.73 -19.34 11.24
C MET A 351 -11.85 -19.09 12.26
N LYS A 352 -12.32 -20.16 12.91
CA LYS A 352 -13.48 -20.12 13.82
C LYS A 352 -13.33 -19.17 15.03
N GLU A 353 -12.12 -18.76 15.36
CA GLU A 353 -11.86 -17.76 16.42
C GLU A 353 -12.16 -16.31 15.98
N ASP A 354 -12.28 -16.04 14.69
CA ASP A 354 -12.72 -14.75 14.15
C ASP A 354 -14.25 -14.55 14.27
N ILE A 355 -15.02 -15.62 14.52
CA ILE A 355 -16.49 -15.57 14.59
C ILE A 355 -16.94 -14.68 15.75
N GLY A 356 -17.65 -13.60 15.43
CA GLY A 356 -18.11 -12.61 16.41
C GLY A 356 -17.02 -11.66 16.91
N LYS A 357 -15.88 -11.58 16.20
CA LYS A 357 -14.78 -10.62 16.42
C LYS A 357 -14.64 -9.74 15.16
N LEU A 358 -13.45 -9.18 14.93
CA LEU A 358 -13.13 -8.34 13.76
C LEU A 358 -14.12 -7.16 13.59
N HIS A 359 -14.52 -6.53 14.70
CA HIS A 359 -15.27 -5.28 14.69
C HIS A 359 -14.34 -4.12 14.32
N ILE A 360 -14.43 -3.62 13.08
CA ILE A 360 -13.45 -2.69 12.49
C ILE A 360 -14.16 -1.49 11.86
N THR A 361 -13.59 -0.30 12.01
CA THR A 361 -14.08 0.93 11.37
C THR A 361 -13.00 1.53 10.46
N LEU A 362 -13.35 1.79 9.20
CA LEU A 362 -12.49 2.41 8.19
C LEU A 362 -13.12 3.74 7.75
N TYR A 363 -12.48 4.88 8.03
CA TYR A 363 -13.02 6.18 7.58
C TYR A 363 -11.99 7.24 7.17
N ASN A 364 -12.37 8.12 6.25
CA ASN A 364 -11.53 9.17 5.67
C ASN A 364 -10.21 8.68 5.05
N ASN A 365 -10.07 7.38 4.78
CA ASN A 365 -8.84 6.83 4.19
C ASN A 365 -8.80 7.10 2.68
N VAL A 366 -7.59 7.17 2.14
CA VAL A 366 -7.32 7.22 0.70
C VAL A 366 -6.70 5.88 0.29
N PHE A 367 -7.23 5.25 -0.75
CA PHE A 367 -6.64 4.09 -1.41
C PHE A 367 -6.29 4.49 -2.85
N GLU A 368 -5.00 4.53 -3.18
CA GLU A 368 -4.48 5.13 -4.42
C GLU A 368 -3.63 4.13 -5.21
N ASN A 369 -4.14 3.64 -6.33
CA ASN A 369 -3.51 2.58 -7.13
C ASN A 369 -3.21 1.30 -6.34
N CYS A 370 -4.07 1.00 -5.36
CA CYS A 370 -4.08 -0.28 -4.68
C CYS A 370 -4.88 -1.30 -5.51
N LYS A 371 -4.34 -2.51 -5.70
CA LYS A 371 -4.91 -3.49 -6.65
C LYS A 371 -6.10 -4.27 -6.10
N GLU A 372 -6.01 -4.79 -4.87
CA GLU A 372 -7.11 -5.50 -4.22
C GLU A 372 -7.13 -5.35 -2.68
N ARG A 373 -8.21 -5.84 -2.04
CA ARG A 373 -8.42 -5.89 -0.58
C ARG A 373 -8.52 -4.50 0.06
N LEU A 374 -9.54 -3.71 -0.30
CA LEU A 374 -9.74 -2.33 0.16
C LEU A 374 -11.02 -2.11 1.02
N PRO A 375 -11.40 -2.97 2.00
CA PRO A 375 -10.73 -4.16 2.52
C PRO A 375 -11.25 -5.47 1.88
N ARG A 376 -10.67 -6.62 2.23
CA ARG A 376 -11.30 -7.94 2.04
C ARG A 376 -11.62 -8.57 3.40
N VAL A 377 -12.90 -8.83 3.67
CA VAL A 377 -13.41 -9.17 5.01
C VAL A 377 -13.92 -10.60 5.09
N ARG A 378 -13.64 -11.30 6.20
CA ARG A 378 -14.34 -12.52 6.65
C ARG A 378 -14.84 -12.32 8.09
N PHE A 379 -15.99 -12.89 8.42
CA PHE A 379 -16.64 -12.92 9.76
C PHE A 379 -17.00 -11.58 10.42
N GLY A 380 -16.19 -10.54 10.21
CA GLY A 380 -16.21 -9.30 10.96
C GLY A 380 -17.33 -8.34 10.57
N LYS A 381 -17.66 -7.48 11.54
CA LYS A 381 -18.52 -6.31 11.35
C LYS A 381 -17.65 -5.12 10.97
N VAL A 382 -17.65 -4.77 9.69
CA VAL A 382 -16.78 -3.72 9.16
C VAL A 382 -17.62 -2.55 8.66
N HIS A 383 -17.41 -1.38 9.25
CA HIS A 383 -18.05 -0.14 8.83
C HIS A 383 -17.05 0.68 8.01
N VAL A 384 -17.41 0.98 6.76
CA VAL A 384 -16.54 1.62 5.77
C VAL A 384 -17.22 2.90 5.28
N PHE A 385 -16.77 4.07 5.72
CA PHE A 385 -17.44 5.32 5.35
C PHE A 385 -16.51 6.49 5.03
N ASN A 386 -16.93 7.34 4.08
CA ASN A 386 -16.15 8.49 3.63
C ASN A 386 -14.70 8.19 3.24
N ASN A 387 -14.43 7.01 2.69
CA ASN A 387 -13.12 6.70 2.12
C ASN A 387 -13.12 7.09 0.63
N TYR A 388 -11.94 7.48 0.14
CA TYR A 388 -11.69 7.79 -1.26
C TYR A 388 -10.85 6.68 -1.88
N TYR A 389 -11.27 6.20 -3.04
CA TYR A 389 -10.62 5.14 -3.80
C TYR A 389 -10.28 5.68 -5.18
N TYR A 390 -9.04 5.54 -5.61
CA TYR A 390 -8.56 5.89 -6.93
C TYR A 390 -7.70 4.76 -7.48
N SER A 391 -7.93 4.37 -8.73
CA SER A 391 -7.05 3.43 -9.43
C SER A 391 -7.10 3.67 -10.94
N THR A 392 -5.99 3.39 -11.63
CA THR A 392 -5.87 3.58 -13.09
C THR A 392 -5.23 2.36 -13.77
N THR A 393 -5.47 2.25 -15.07
CA THR A 393 -4.89 1.25 -16.00
C THR A 393 -3.75 1.83 -16.85
N ASP A 394 -3.27 3.03 -16.52
CA ASP A 394 -2.20 3.72 -17.22
C ASP A 394 -0.85 3.01 -17.09
N GLN A 395 -0.25 2.62 -18.22
CA GLN A 395 0.90 1.72 -18.35
C GLN A 395 2.14 2.13 -17.54
N GLU A 396 2.25 3.40 -17.12
CA GLU A 396 3.35 3.91 -16.31
C GLU A 396 3.31 3.46 -14.83
N ASN A 397 2.18 2.96 -14.32
CA ASN A 397 2.09 2.51 -12.92
C ASN A 397 2.53 1.03 -12.74
N PRO A 398 3.54 0.70 -11.90
CA PRO A 398 3.93 -0.69 -11.64
C PRO A 398 2.84 -1.53 -10.95
N TYR A 399 1.91 -0.90 -10.24
CA TYR A 399 0.73 -1.53 -9.58
C TYR A 399 -0.49 -1.63 -10.50
N ASN A 400 -0.26 -1.48 -11.80
CA ASN A 400 -1.26 -1.23 -12.82
C ASN A 400 -2.53 -2.05 -12.64
N SER A 401 -3.60 -1.32 -12.30
CA SER A 401 -4.72 -1.96 -11.66
C SER A 401 -5.56 -2.74 -12.67
N LEU A 402 -5.83 -4.00 -12.31
CA LEU A 402 -6.87 -4.86 -12.88
C LEU A 402 -6.59 -5.45 -14.29
N SER A 403 -5.31 -5.55 -14.68
CA SER A 403 -4.86 -6.24 -15.91
C SER A 403 -4.93 -7.78 -15.87
N ALA A 404 -6.12 -8.33 -15.61
CA ALA A 404 -6.47 -9.72 -15.91
C ALA A 404 -8.01 -9.92 -15.96
N ALA A 405 -8.61 -9.63 -17.12
CA ALA A 405 -9.94 -10.08 -17.56
C ALA A 405 -11.08 -10.08 -16.50
N TYR A 406 -11.81 -8.97 -16.38
CA TYR A 406 -13.20 -9.07 -15.93
C TYR A 406 -14.05 -9.68 -17.04
N TYR A 407 -14.28 -10.98 -16.94
CA TYR A 407 -15.52 -11.62 -17.32
C TYR A 407 -16.02 -12.43 -16.12
N ASN A 408 -17.28 -12.86 -16.16
CA ASN A 408 -17.86 -13.75 -15.14
C ASN A 408 -17.30 -15.20 -15.26
N ASP A 409 -15.99 -15.34 -15.43
CA ASP A 409 -15.27 -16.60 -15.39
C ASP A 409 -14.86 -16.89 -13.93
N PRO A 410 -15.49 -17.88 -13.26
CA PRO A 410 -15.13 -18.22 -11.89
C PRO A 410 -13.75 -18.85 -11.73
N ASN A 411 -13.03 -19.07 -12.84
CA ASN A 411 -11.66 -19.55 -12.88
C ASN A 411 -10.63 -18.41 -12.80
N VAL A 412 -11.02 -17.15 -13.04
CA VAL A 412 -10.12 -15.98 -12.89
C VAL A 412 -10.27 -15.39 -11.48
N PHE A 413 -9.16 -14.93 -10.90
CA PHE A 413 -9.21 -14.06 -9.72
C PHE A 413 -9.66 -12.67 -10.15
N ALA A 414 -10.93 -12.35 -9.88
CA ALA A 414 -11.42 -10.99 -10.02
C ALA A 414 -10.60 -10.04 -9.14
N ASN A 415 -10.25 -8.87 -9.67
CA ASN A 415 -9.74 -7.77 -8.87
C ASN A 415 -10.94 -6.90 -8.43
N TYR A 416 -10.85 -6.29 -7.25
CA TYR A 416 -11.97 -5.60 -6.60
C TYR A 416 -11.45 -4.63 -5.54
N PHE A 417 -12.22 -3.59 -5.22
CA PHE A 417 -11.98 -2.77 -4.05
C PHE A 417 -12.47 -3.50 -2.79
N ILE A 418 -13.78 -3.68 -2.58
CA ILE A 418 -14.34 -4.31 -1.38
C ILE A 418 -14.59 -5.81 -1.59
N GLY A 419 -13.91 -6.66 -0.82
CA GLY A 419 -14.00 -8.12 -0.94
C GLY A 419 -14.91 -8.75 0.12
N LEU A 420 -16.04 -9.33 -0.28
CA LEU A 420 -17.00 -9.98 0.63
C LEU A 420 -16.64 -11.46 0.83
N GLY A 421 -15.76 -11.75 1.78
CA GLY A 421 -15.44 -13.11 2.20
C GLY A 421 -16.50 -13.73 3.11
N VAL A 422 -16.32 -15.01 3.45
CA VAL A 422 -17.32 -15.79 4.19
C VAL A 422 -17.76 -15.11 5.49
N GLU A 423 -19.07 -15.09 5.73
CA GLU A 423 -19.71 -14.57 6.96
C GLU A 423 -19.37 -13.10 7.30
N CYS A 424 -18.86 -12.29 6.36
CA CYS A 424 -18.71 -10.85 6.56
C CYS A 424 -20.05 -10.15 6.78
N ASP A 425 -20.03 -9.04 7.52
CA ASP A 425 -21.16 -8.12 7.72
C ASP A 425 -20.63 -6.70 7.50
N ILE A 426 -20.76 -6.18 6.27
CA ILE A 426 -20.17 -4.89 5.87
C ILE A 426 -21.27 -3.83 5.69
N THR A 427 -21.04 -2.66 6.28
CA THR A 427 -21.85 -1.45 6.06
C THR A 427 -20.98 -0.41 5.38
N SER A 428 -21.33 -0.03 4.14
CA SER A 428 -20.64 0.99 3.36
C SER A 428 -21.47 2.28 3.32
N GLN A 429 -20.87 3.46 3.52
CA GLN A 429 -21.59 4.74 3.49
C GLN A 429 -20.77 5.88 2.88
N TYR A 430 -21.30 6.58 1.87
CA TYR A 430 -20.73 7.81 1.29
C TYR A 430 -19.23 7.70 0.94
N ASN A 431 -18.84 6.57 0.33
CA ASN A 431 -17.49 6.36 -0.19
C ASN A 431 -17.41 6.90 -1.64
N TYR A 432 -16.24 7.42 -2.03
CA TYR A 432 -16.02 7.96 -3.37
C TYR A 432 -15.07 7.05 -4.13
N PHE A 433 -15.55 6.41 -5.19
CA PHE A 433 -14.78 5.52 -6.04
C PHE A 433 -14.43 6.21 -7.36
N VAL A 434 -13.16 6.16 -7.75
CA VAL A 434 -12.64 6.60 -9.05
C VAL A 434 -11.87 5.45 -9.68
N TYR A 435 -12.24 5.10 -10.92
CA TYR A 435 -11.49 4.15 -11.71
C TYR A 435 -11.33 4.65 -13.15
N GLN A 436 -10.09 4.67 -13.64
CA GLN A 436 -9.74 5.11 -14.98
C GLN A 436 -9.29 3.92 -15.83
N GLY A 437 -10.22 3.44 -16.66
CA GLY A 437 -9.97 2.39 -17.63
C GLY A 437 -9.32 2.87 -18.94
N THR A 438 -8.98 1.92 -19.79
CA THR A 438 -8.48 2.08 -21.16
C THR A 438 -9.47 1.44 -22.16
N GLU A 439 -9.20 1.50 -23.47
CA GLU A 439 -10.00 0.76 -24.46
C GLU A 439 -9.90 -0.77 -24.30
N GLU A 440 -8.78 -1.28 -23.74
CA GLU A 440 -8.56 -2.71 -23.52
C GLU A 440 -9.16 -3.19 -22.17
N ILE A 441 -9.05 -2.37 -21.13
CA ILE A 441 -9.60 -2.62 -19.81
C ILE A 441 -10.54 -1.44 -19.46
N PRO A 442 -11.79 -1.45 -19.94
CA PRO A 442 -12.72 -0.33 -19.73
C PRO A 442 -13.08 -0.18 -18.25
N ASP A 443 -13.47 1.03 -17.88
CA ASP A 443 -13.94 1.30 -16.52
C ASP A 443 -15.29 0.59 -16.25
N SER A 444 -15.48 0.10 -15.02
CA SER A 444 -16.67 -0.65 -14.62
C SER A 444 -16.95 -0.53 -13.12
N THR A 445 -18.21 -0.30 -12.77
CA THR A 445 -18.70 -0.36 -11.38
C THR A 445 -18.54 -1.75 -10.76
N SER A 446 -18.45 -2.82 -11.57
CA SER A 446 -18.29 -4.21 -11.10
C SER A 446 -17.00 -4.46 -10.30
N LEU A 447 -16.08 -3.50 -10.33
CA LEU A 447 -14.81 -3.50 -9.62
C LEU A 447 -14.94 -3.02 -8.16
N VAL A 448 -16.04 -2.35 -7.81
CA VAL A 448 -16.22 -1.79 -6.46
C VAL A 448 -16.38 -2.88 -5.41
N VAL A 449 -17.10 -3.95 -5.71
CA VAL A 449 -17.41 -5.01 -4.73
C VAL A 449 -17.51 -6.39 -5.39
N TYR A 450 -16.88 -7.40 -4.79
CA TYR A 450 -16.93 -8.77 -5.27
C TYR A 450 -17.05 -9.79 -4.13
N SER A 451 -17.95 -10.78 -4.29
CA SER A 451 -18.16 -11.84 -3.30
C SER A 451 -17.25 -13.05 -3.46
N TYR A 452 -16.52 -13.34 -2.38
CA TYR A 452 -15.82 -14.61 -2.11
C TYR A 452 -16.67 -15.54 -1.21
N GLY A 453 -17.99 -15.46 -1.29
CA GLY A 453 -18.93 -16.24 -0.47
C GLY A 453 -19.53 -15.47 0.71
N GLY A 454 -19.18 -14.19 0.88
CA GLY A 454 -19.89 -13.24 1.72
C GLY A 454 -21.23 -12.84 1.11
N TYR A 455 -22.25 -12.72 1.95
CA TYR A 455 -23.65 -12.54 1.53
C TYR A 455 -24.38 -11.42 2.28
N THR A 456 -23.68 -10.63 3.10
CA THR A 456 -24.22 -9.48 3.84
C THR A 456 -23.38 -8.24 3.54
N PHE A 457 -23.95 -7.30 2.78
CA PHE A 457 -23.33 -6.03 2.43
C PHE A 457 -24.41 -5.00 2.08
N SER A 458 -24.33 -3.80 2.65
CA SER A 458 -25.17 -2.67 2.25
C SER A 458 -24.33 -1.46 1.85
N ASP A 459 -24.88 -0.59 1.00
CA ASP A 459 -24.32 0.74 0.72
C ASP A 459 -25.38 1.85 0.77
N VAL A 460 -24.99 3.04 1.22
CA VAL A 460 -25.77 4.25 1.01
C VAL A 460 -24.89 5.43 0.61
N GLY A 461 -25.26 6.13 -0.46
CA GLY A 461 -24.70 7.43 -0.82
C GLY A 461 -23.31 7.42 -1.49
N SER A 462 -22.73 6.24 -1.76
CA SER A 462 -21.45 6.17 -2.46
C SER A 462 -21.56 6.58 -3.94
N LEU A 463 -20.49 7.15 -4.49
CA LEU A 463 -20.39 7.54 -5.91
C LEU A 463 -19.29 6.76 -6.62
N TYR A 464 -19.48 6.48 -7.90
CA TYR A 464 -18.47 5.91 -8.79
C TYR A 464 -18.25 6.86 -9.97
N ASN A 465 -17.01 7.31 -10.18
CA ASN A 465 -16.64 8.33 -11.17
C ASN A 465 -17.50 9.62 -11.09
N GLY A 466 -18.02 9.94 -9.91
CA GLY A 466 -18.90 11.10 -9.65
C GLY A 466 -20.39 10.85 -9.85
N GLU A 467 -20.78 9.66 -10.32
CA GLU A 467 -22.17 9.27 -10.59
C GLU A 467 -22.72 8.31 -9.53
N THR A 468 -24.04 8.32 -9.35
CA THR A 468 -24.73 7.35 -8.47
C THR A 468 -24.83 5.97 -9.11
N PHE A 469 -24.62 4.92 -8.34
CA PHE A 469 -24.70 3.52 -8.79
C PHE A 469 -25.33 2.62 -7.71
N ASP A 470 -25.41 1.32 -7.97
CA ASP A 470 -26.00 0.32 -7.06
C ASP A 470 -24.97 -0.75 -6.65
N PRO A 471 -24.18 -0.50 -5.58
CA PRO A 471 -23.22 -1.47 -5.05
C PRO A 471 -23.87 -2.78 -4.56
N GLU A 472 -25.11 -2.72 -4.06
CA GLU A 472 -25.79 -3.86 -3.46
C GLU A 472 -26.20 -4.89 -4.52
N SER A 473 -26.66 -4.42 -5.68
CA SER A 473 -26.92 -5.26 -6.84
C SER A 473 -25.66 -5.95 -7.37
N ILE A 474 -24.54 -5.23 -7.45
CA ILE A 474 -23.23 -5.78 -7.89
C ILE A 474 -22.72 -6.86 -6.90
N ALA A 475 -22.84 -6.59 -5.60
CA ALA A 475 -22.54 -7.56 -4.56
C ALA A 475 -23.42 -8.82 -4.67
N SER A 476 -24.73 -8.65 -4.90
CA SER A 476 -25.67 -9.75 -5.07
C SER A 476 -25.39 -10.60 -6.32
N GLU A 477 -25.05 -9.97 -7.45
CA GLU A 477 -24.73 -10.68 -8.70
C GLU A 477 -23.45 -11.51 -8.54
N SER A 478 -22.37 -10.89 -8.01
CA SER A 478 -21.10 -11.58 -7.78
C SER A 478 -21.24 -12.75 -6.80
N PHE A 479 -22.11 -12.64 -5.78
CA PHE A 479 -22.42 -13.74 -4.86
C PHE A 479 -23.05 -14.94 -5.56
N GLU A 480 -24.09 -14.74 -6.38
CA GLU A 480 -24.75 -15.85 -7.08
C GLU A 480 -23.82 -16.51 -8.12
N ILE A 481 -22.98 -15.73 -8.82
CA ILE A 481 -21.91 -16.28 -9.69
C ILE A 481 -20.95 -17.16 -8.88
N LYS A 482 -20.43 -16.64 -7.75
CA LYS A 482 -19.48 -17.37 -6.91
C LYS A 482 -20.08 -18.65 -6.32
N LYS A 483 -21.33 -18.58 -5.90
CA LYS A 483 -22.13 -19.69 -5.36
C LYS A 483 -22.38 -20.79 -6.39
N ALA A 484 -22.84 -20.44 -7.59
CA ALA A 484 -23.05 -21.40 -8.68
C ALA A 484 -21.75 -22.15 -9.02
N ALA A 485 -20.67 -21.41 -9.25
CA ALA A 485 -19.37 -22.00 -9.57
C ALA A 485 -18.78 -22.86 -8.44
N ARG A 486 -19.01 -22.48 -7.17
CA ARG A 486 -18.58 -23.27 -6.01
C ARG A 486 -19.30 -24.60 -5.95
N ILE A 487 -20.62 -24.59 -6.17
CA ILE A 487 -21.46 -25.81 -6.19
C ILE A 487 -20.97 -26.76 -7.30
N GLU A 488 -20.74 -26.26 -8.51
CA GLU A 488 -20.22 -27.05 -9.62
C GLU A 488 -18.84 -27.65 -9.30
N LYS A 489 -17.90 -26.82 -8.82
CA LYS A 489 -16.53 -27.24 -8.48
C LYS A 489 -16.47 -28.29 -7.38
N ASP A 490 -17.33 -28.19 -6.36
CA ASP A 490 -17.40 -29.19 -5.29
C ASP A 490 -18.08 -30.48 -5.77
N ALA A 491 -19.15 -30.40 -6.58
CA ALA A 491 -19.82 -31.55 -7.18
C ALA A 491 -18.87 -32.37 -8.08
N LEU A 492 -18.09 -31.70 -8.94
CA LEU A 492 -17.05 -32.34 -9.77
C LEU A 492 -15.94 -33.03 -8.94
N ARG A 493 -15.73 -32.58 -7.69
CA ARG A 493 -14.74 -33.14 -6.75
C ARG A 493 -15.34 -34.15 -5.77
N GLY A 494 -16.63 -34.47 -5.87
CA GLY A 494 -17.34 -35.33 -4.92
C GLY A 494 -17.39 -34.77 -3.49
N LYS A 495 -17.32 -33.44 -3.33
CA LYS A 495 -17.34 -32.74 -2.04
C LYS A 495 -18.70 -32.10 -1.79
N ASN A 496 -19.04 -31.93 -0.51
CA ASN A 496 -20.18 -31.09 -0.10
C ASN A 496 -19.76 -29.62 -0.17
N SER A 497 -20.66 -28.76 -0.64
CA SER A 497 -20.44 -27.31 -0.67
C SER A 497 -20.51 -26.67 0.73
N PRO A 498 -19.80 -25.55 0.98
CA PRO A 498 -19.87 -24.81 2.24
C PRO A 498 -21.27 -24.29 2.55
N ALA A 499 -21.58 -24.08 3.84
CA ALA A 499 -22.90 -23.62 4.28
C ALA A 499 -23.38 -22.32 3.59
N TRP A 500 -22.47 -21.39 3.31
CA TRP A 500 -22.78 -20.12 2.63
C TRP A 500 -23.34 -20.32 1.21
N THR A 501 -23.10 -21.44 0.52
CA THR A 501 -23.71 -21.69 -0.80
C THR A 501 -25.21 -21.92 -0.73
N THR A 502 -25.77 -22.15 0.46
CA THR A 502 -27.22 -22.21 0.70
C THR A 502 -27.82 -20.88 1.15
N ALA A 503 -27.00 -19.84 1.37
CA ALA A 503 -27.46 -18.53 1.78
C ALA A 503 -28.13 -17.76 0.62
N THR A 504 -28.82 -16.69 0.99
CA THR A 504 -29.36 -15.67 0.10
C THR A 504 -28.67 -14.36 0.44
N PHE A 505 -28.26 -13.60 -0.57
CA PHE A 505 -27.69 -12.27 -0.37
C PHE A 505 -28.67 -11.35 0.38
N THR A 506 -28.15 -10.49 1.25
CA THR A 506 -28.93 -9.51 1.98
C THR A 506 -28.21 -8.16 2.08
N ASN A 507 -28.94 -7.10 1.77
CA ASN A 507 -28.54 -5.71 1.99
C ASN A 507 -28.89 -5.19 3.39
N LYS A 508 -29.02 -6.10 4.36
CA LYS A 508 -29.30 -5.77 5.77
C LYS A 508 -28.08 -6.13 6.60
N SER A 509 -27.07 -5.27 6.51
CA SER A 509 -25.93 -5.29 7.41
C SER A 509 -26.32 -4.83 8.83
N PHE A 510 -25.35 -4.85 9.74
CA PHE A 510 -25.49 -4.17 11.03
C PHE A 510 -25.66 -2.65 10.90
N ASP A 511 -26.33 -2.04 11.87
CA ASP A 511 -26.40 -0.59 12.01
C ASP A 511 -25.24 -0.11 12.91
N PRO A 512 -24.23 0.63 12.41
CA PRO A 512 -23.10 1.09 13.20
C PRO A 512 -23.51 2.03 14.34
N SER A 513 -24.63 2.76 14.21
CA SER A 513 -25.10 3.71 15.22
C SER A 513 -25.55 3.03 16.52
N THR A 514 -25.87 1.73 16.45
CA THR A 514 -26.14 0.90 17.63
C THR A 514 -24.88 0.57 18.45
N PHE A 515 -23.69 0.80 17.89
CA PHE A 515 -22.40 0.51 18.54
C PHE A 515 -21.64 1.76 18.96
N TYR A 516 -21.76 2.88 18.24
CA TYR A 516 -21.09 4.16 18.53
C TYR A 516 -21.75 5.34 17.81
N GLU A 517 -21.51 6.54 18.33
CA GLU A 517 -21.86 7.80 17.66
C GLU A 517 -20.82 8.12 16.56
N TYR A 518 -21.30 8.59 15.41
CA TYR A 518 -20.52 9.08 14.27
C TYR A 518 -21.39 9.99 13.41
N GLU A 519 -20.76 10.78 12.55
CA GLU A 519 -21.43 11.54 11.49
C GLU A 519 -20.79 11.17 10.15
N VAL A 520 -21.60 11.12 9.09
CA VAL A 520 -21.13 10.93 7.71
C VAL A 520 -21.06 12.27 7.00
N ILE A 521 -20.01 12.45 6.19
CA ILE A 521 -19.86 13.58 5.30
C ILE A 521 -20.66 13.27 4.02
N GLU A 522 -21.85 13.87 3.88
CA GLU A 522 -22.70 13.67 2.69
C GLU A 522 -22.25 14.51 1.47
N ASP A 523 -21.45 15.56 1.69
CA ASP A 523 -20.86 16.34 0.60
C ASP A 523 -19.69 15.57 -0.03
N MET A 524 -19.98 14.87 -1.11
CA MET A 524 -19.01 14.04 -1.83
C MET A 524 -17.85 14.84 -2.44
N ASN A 525 -17.93 16.17 -2.55
CA ASN A 525 -16.76 17.00 -2.91
C ASN A 525 -15.72 17.02 -1.79
N VAL A 526 -16.16 16.98 -0.53
CA VAL A 526 -15.27 16.89 0.64
C VAL A 526 -14.63 15.50 0.71
N VAL A 527 -15.38 14.44 0.40
CA VAL A 527 -14.81 13.07 0.28
C VAL A 527 -13.83 12.98 -0.90
N ALA A 528 -14.14 13.60 -2.04
CA ALA A 528 -13.20 13.69 -3.16
C ALA A 528 -11.91 14.44 -2.81
N SER A 529 -11.98 15.52 -2.01
CA SER A 529 -10.80 16.29 -1.58
C SER A 529 -9.81 15.53 -0.69
N LEU A 530 -10.16 14.32 -0.21
CA LEU A 530 -9.22 13.46 0.52
C LEU A 530 -7.95 13.15 -0.29
N VAL A 531 -8.07 13.05 -1.62
CA VAL A 531 -6.93 12.80 -2.52
C VAL A 531 -5.87 13.90 -2.48
N GLU A 532 -6.26 15.14 -2.16
CA GLU A 532 -5.35 16.29 -2.10
C GLU A 532 -4.54 16.34 -0.78
N ARG A 533 -4.96 15.59 0.26
CA ARG A 533 -4.28 15.57 1.55
C ARG A 533 -2.95 14.82 1.44
N THR A 534 -1.85 15.55 1.52
CA THR A 534 -0.52 14.96 1.68
C THR A 534 -0.40 14.33 3.05
N ILE A 535 0.21 13.16 3.16
CA ILE A 535 0.62 12.64 4.47
C ILE A 535 2.03 13.14 4.79
N PRO A 536 2.31 13.58 6.03
CA PRO A 536 1.34 13.90 7.09
C PRO A 536 1.11 15.42 7.16
N GLU A 537 -0.13 15.87 6.93
CA GLU A 537 -0.58 17.16 7.47
C GLU A 537 -0.60 17.02 9.01
N PHE A 538 0.44 17.54 9.67
CA PHE A 538 0.64 17.54 11.13
C PHE A 538 -0.15 18.63 11.86
#